data_AF-A0A5B7I4R7-F1
#
_entry.id   AF-A0A5B7I4R7-F1
#
_cell.length_a   1.000
_cell.length_b   1.000
_cell.length_c   1.000
_cell.angle_alpha   90.00
_cell.angle_beta   90.00
_cell.angle_gamma   90.00
#
_symmetry.space_group_name_H-M   'P 1'
#
loop_
_entity.id
_entity.type
_entity.pdbx_description
1 polymer ?
#
loop_
_entity_poly.entity_id
_entity_poly.type
_entity_poly.pdbx_seq_one_letter_code
_entity_poly.pdbx_strand_id
1 'polypeptide(L)'
;MRLSLLTSHVIPRLRHLRFYSPHLRRLYRMEDRKVVVTHDEESMTVGLSFRYQCCNTDRTFNLKRSSEEELSSVLARISCNIQKVLDKKKKRNEDPAPVVPIDIKTQAGESVSKDMSCHECFVARADHHFLDIGEKSYSLDVNPPIVKALELPKCIMAGFPLYPSKLEVTNGVNEDSSFTWYKSDNKFSSMEECKSKMNKINWVEMATGYTCFTENDDIGRLLKV
;
A
#
# COMPACT_ATOMS: atom_id res chain seq x y z
N MET A 1 -44.49 21.59 -21.94
CA MET A 1 -45.54 21.10 -21.02
C MET A 1 -45.78 19.63 -21.35
N ARG A 2 -45.52 18.65 -20.49
CA ARG A 2 -45.92 18.54 -19.09
C ARG A 2 -44.75 18.18 -18.18
N LEU A 3 -44.55 19.03 -17.18
CA LEU A 3 -43.86 18.71 -15.94
C LEU A 3 -44.74 17.77 -15.12
N SER A 4 -44.18 16.68 -14.61
CA SER A 4 -44.76 15.94 -13.48
C SER A 4 -43.87 16.16 -12.27
N LEU A 5 -44.24 17.14 -11.45
CA LEU A 5 -43.81 17.27 -10.07
C LEU A 5 -44.54 16.20 -9.25
N LEU A 6 -43.80 15.32 -8.58
CA LEU A 6 -44.30 14.60 -7.42
C LEU A 6 -43.61 15.18 -6.18
N THR A 7 -44.43 15.84 -5.37
CA THR A 7 -44.09 16.51 -4.13
C THR A 7 -43.83 15.51 -3.01
N SER A 8 -42.73 15.78 -2.30
CA SER A 8 -42.49 15.54 -0.88
C SER A 8 -42.92 14.21 -0.28
N HIS A 9 -41.96 13.30 -0.13
CA HIS A 9 -41.74 12.66 1.17
C HIS A 9 -40.37 13.10 1.67
N VAL A 10 -40.35 13.59 2.90
CA VAL A 10 -39.20 14.14 3.61
C VAL A 10 -38.12 13.07 3.70
N ILE A 11 -37.12 13.14 2.82
CA ILE A 11 -35.87 12.40 3.02
C ILE A 11 -35.05 13.24 4.00
N PRO A 12 -34.77 12.75 5.21
CA PRO A 12 -33.95 13.50 6.16
C PRO A 12 -32.61 13.79 5.50
N ARG A 13 -32.22 15.08 5.53
CA ARG A 13 -30.92 15.58 5.13
C ARG A 13 -29.83 14.75 5.82
N LEU A 14 -29.30 13.74 5.13
CA LEU A 14 -28.11 13.03 5.57
C LEU A 14 -26.89 13.92 5.29
N ARG A 15 -26.72 14.88 6.19
CA ARG A 15 -25.47 15.63 6.34
C ARG A 15 -24.39 14.63 6.77
N HIS A 16 -23.25 14.70 6.07
CA HIS A 16 -21.98 14.06 6.40
C HIS A 16 -21.87 12.54 6.20
N LEU A 17 -21.76 12.13 4.94
CA LEU A 17 -20.98 10.94 4.61
C LEU A 17 -19.50 11.27 4.81
N ARG A 18 -18.99 10.97 6.02
CA ARG A 18 -17.59 10.60 6.17
C ARG A 18 -17.49 9.19 5.66
N PHE A 19 -16.81 8.99 4.53
CA PHE A 19 -16.27 7.68 4.22
C PHE A 19 -15.35 7.29 5.36
N TYR A 20 -15.86 6.49 6.28
CA TYR A 20 -15.02 5.73 7.18
C TYR A 20 -14.34 4.68 6.30
N SER A 21 -13.19 5.04 5.72
CA SER A 21 -12.21 4.08 5.23
C SER A 21 -11.15 3.92 6.32
N PRO A 22 -11.39 3.09 7.35
CA PRO A 22 -10.36 2.84 8.36
C PRO A 22 -9.15 2.07 7.79
N HIS A 23 -9.14 1.70 6.50
CA HIS A 23 -8.13 0.81 5.91
C HIS A 23 -7.41 1.36 4.66
N LEU A 24 -7.41 2.68 4.44
CA LEU A 24 -6.48 3.35 3.51
C LEU A 24 -4.98 3.24 3.91
N ARG A 25 -4.61 2.31 4.80
CA ARG A 25 -3.22 1.99 5.17
C ARG A 25 -2.66 0.79 4.42
N ARG A 26 -2.94 0.64 3.11
CA ARG A 26 -2.20 -0.30 2.26
C ARG A 26 -2.53 -0.09 0.77
N LEU A 27 -2.10 1.02 0.20
CA LEU A 27 -2.15 1.23 -1.26
C LEU A 27 -0.86 0.82 -1.99
N TYR A 28 0.08 0.19 -1.28
CA TYR A 28 1.06 -0.70 -1.88
C TYR A 28 1.08 -1.97 -1.04
N ARG A 29 0.52 -3.06 -1.58
CA ARG A 29 0.73 -4.39 -1.00
C ARG A 29 2.17 -4.74 -1.32
N MET A 30 3.08 -4.43 -0.39
CA MET A 30 4.50 -4.78 -0.50
C MET A 30 4.60 -6.22 -0.96
N GLU A 31 5.06 -6.42 -2.19
CA GLU A 31 5.27 -7.75 -2.74
C GLU A 31 6.29 -8.48 -1.86
N ASP A 32 6.12 -9.80 -1.73
CA ASP A 32 7.05 -10.59 -0.96
C ASP A 32 8.43 -10.51 -1.65
N ARG A 33 9.48 -10.20 -0.87
CA ARG A 33 10.88 -10.05 -1.33
C ARG A 33 11.20 -8.78 -2.14
N LYS A 34 10.47 -7.69 -1.93
CA LYS A 34 10.86 -6.34 -2.40
C LYS A 34 11.15 -5.38 -1.25
N VAL A 35 12.10 -4.49 -1.48
CA VAL A 35 12.35 -3.30 -0.66
C VAL A 35 11.97 -2.09 -1.50
N VAL A 36 10.94 -1.35 -1.07
CA VAL A 36 10.61 -0.06 -1.66
C VAL A 36 11.60 0.96 -1.15
N VAL A 37 12.38 1.52 -2.07
CA VAL A 37 13.34 2.58 -1.81
C VAL A 37 12.73 3.89 -2.27
N THR A 38 12.67 4.88 -1.39
CA THR A 38 12.25 6.25 -1.75
C THR A 38 13.44 7.18 -1.65
N HIS A 39 13.81 7.85 -2.73
CA HIS A 39 14.87 8.84 -2.72
C HIS A 39 14.29 10.24 -2.91
N ASP A 40 14.66 11.13 -2.00
CA ASP A 40 14.33 12.55 -2.04
C ASP A 40 15.63 13.36 -2.16
N GLU A 41 15.84 13.94 -3.34
CA GLU A 41 17.05 14.70 -3.68
C GLU A 41 17.16 16.00 -2.89
N GLU A 42 16.04 16.66 -2.59
CA GLU A 42 16.04 17.94 -1.87
C GLU A 42 16.45 17.76 -0.42
N SER A 43 15.90 16.74 0.25
CA SER A 43 16.23 16.45 1.63
C SER A 43 17.43 15.52 1.80
N MET A 44 18.06 15.10 0.69
CA MET A 44 19.16 14.12 0.64
C MET A 44 18.90 12.91 1.54
N THR A 45 17.71 12.32 1.38
CA THR A 45 17.30 11.19 2.20
C THR A 45 16.88 9.97 1.39
N VAL A 46 17.24 8.80 1.91
CA VAL A 46 16.82 7.50 1.41
C VAL A 46 15.89 6.86 2.44
N GLY A 47 14.67 6.56 2.02
CA GLY A 47 13.71 5.74 2.75
C GLY A 47 13.75 4.30 2.26
N LEU A 48 13.74 3.32 3.16
CA LEU A 48 13.54 1.92 2.82
C LEU A 48 12.32 1.39 3.56
N SER A 49 11.45 0.70 2.83
CA SER A 49 10.29 0.00 3.36
C SER A 49 10.31 -1.45 2.88
N PHE A 50 10.19 -2.42 3.78
CA PHE A 50 10.19 -3.84 3.42
C PHE A 50 9.41 -4.69 4.42
N ARG A 51 8.84 -5.80 3.95
CA ARG A 51 8.10 -6.76 4.79
C ARG A 51 9.01 -7.92 5.16
N TYR A 52 9.35 -8.03 6.43
CA TYR A 52 10.09 -9.17 6.95
C TYR A 52 9.12 -10.24 7.44
N GLN A 53 9.18 -11.42 6.82
CA GLN A 53 8.36 -12.57 7.19
C GLN A 53 9.24 -13.76 7.55
N CYS A 54 9.70 -13.89 8.80
CA CYS A 54 10.46 -15.05 9.26
C CYS A 54 10.34 -15.22 10.78
N CYS A 55 10.67 -16.39 11.30
CA CYS A 55 10.65 -16.71 12.75
C CYS A 55 9.33 -16.29 13.43
N ASN A 56 8.18 -16.72 12.87
CA ASN A 56 6.84 -16.36 13.32
C ASN A 56 6.56 -14.85 13.39
N THR A 57 7.33 -14.05 12.66
CA THR A 57 7.16 -12.61 12.54
C THR A 57 6.81 -12.24 11.12
N ASP A 58 5.75 -11.47 10.99
CA ASP A 58 5.32 -10.82 9.76
C ASP A 58 5.14 -9.34 10.10
N ARG A 59 6.14 -8.53 9.73
CA ARG A 59 6.16 -7.11 10.06
C ARG A 59 6.80 -6.30 8.94
N THR A 60 6.18 -5.15 8.65
CA THR A 60 6.79 -4.14 7.78
C THR A 60 7.73 -3.25 8.60
N PHE A 61 8.94 -3.06 8.10
CA PHE A 61 9.93 -2.13 8.62
C PHE A 61 10.01 -0.95 7.67
N ASN A 62 10.06 0.25 8.24
CA ASN A 62 10.25 1.50 7.51
C ASN A 62 11.36 2.28 8.20
N LEU A 63 12.26 2.86 7.41
CA LEU A 63 13.36 3.68 7.90
C LEU A 63 13.69 4.76 6.89
N LYS A 64 14.08 5.93 7.37
CA LYS A 64 14.49 7.09 6.57
C LYS A 64 15.83 7.55 7.08
N ARG A 65 16.84 7.60 6.20
CA ARG A 65 18.25 7.84 6.51
C ARG A 65 18.84 8.89 5.56
N SER A 66 20.00 9.42 5.93
CA SER A 66 20.75 10.32 5.05
C SER A 66 21.27 9.54 3.85
N SER A 67 21.25 10.17 2.68
CA SER A 67 21.87 9.65 1.45
C SER A 67 23.38 9.41 1.62
N GLU A 68 24.04 10.21 2.45
CA GLU A 68 25.50 10.15 2.70
C GLU A 68 25.91 9.18 3.80
N GLU A 69 24.95 8.60 4.52
CA GLU A 69 25.27 7.67 5.60
C GLU A 69 25.95 6.40 5.08
N GLU A 70 26.96 5.92 5.80
CA GLU A 70 27.63 4.66 5.46
C GLU A 70 26.68 3.45 5.55
N LEU A 71 26.85 2.53 4.60
CA LEU A 71 26.08 1.29 4.55
C LEU A 71 26.20 0.48 5.85
N SER A 72 27.39 0.45 6.45
CA SER A 72 27.68 -0.20 7.74
C SER A 72 26.65 0.18 8.83
N SER A 73 26.37 1.47 8.97
CA SER A 73 25.45 2.04 9.95
C SER A 73 23.99 1.69 9.62
N VAL A 74 23.62 1.78 8.34
CA VAL A 74 22.26 1.43 7.88
C VAL A 74 21.97 -0.05 8.13
N LEU A 75 22.88 -0.95 7.77
CA LEU A 75 22.73 -2.40 7.98
C LEU A 75 22.65 -2.76 9.47
N ALA A 76 23.50 -2.15 10.31
CA ALA A 76 23.44 -2.34 11.75
C ALA A 76 22.08 -1.90 12.32
N ARG A 77 21.49 -0.83 11.77
CA ARG A 77 20.18 -0.34 12.19
C ARG A 77 19.03 -1.25 11.75
N ILE A 78 19.09 -1.77 10.53
CA ILE A 78 18.14 -2.79 10.05
C ILE A 78 18.19 -4.00 10.99
N SER A 79 19.41 -4.49 11.29
CA SER A 79 19.63 -5.61 12.20
C SER A 79 19.06 -5.35 13.59
N CYS A 80 19.37 -4.21 14.19
CA CYS A 80 18.86 -3.81 15.50
C CYS A 80 17.31 -3.72 15.51
N ASN A 81 16.70 -3.20 14.45
CA ASN A 81 15.25 -3.08 14.37
C ASN A 81 14.56 -4.44 14.30
N ILE A 82 15.12 -5.39 13.53
CA ILE A 82 14.61 -6.75 13.44
C ILE A 82 14.81 -7.46 14.77
N GLN A 83 16.00 -7.37 15.36
CA GLN A 83 16.34 -8.00 16.64
C GLN A 83 15.39 -7.55 17.75
N LYS A 84 15.10 -6.24 17.86
CA LYS A 84 14.12 -5.69 18.82
C LYS A 84 12.73 -6.33 18.72
N VAL A 85 12.31 -6.75 17.52
CA VAL A 85 11.01 -7.40 17.33
C VAL A 85 11.08 -8.87 17.73
N LEU A 86 12.18 -9.54 17.39
CA LEU A 86 12.42 -10.93 17.77
C LEU A 86 12.51 -11.07 19.30
N ASP A 87 13.28 -10.20 19.97
CA ASP A 87 13.47 -10.21 21.42
C ASP A 87 12.15 -9.99 22.17
N LYS A 88 11.29 -9.07 21.69
CA LYS A 88 9.98 -8.80 22.29
C LYS A 88 9.05 -10.02 22.25
N LYS A 89 9.12 -10.84 21.20
CA LYS A 89 8.34 -12.07 21.12
C LYS A 89 8.88 -13.17 22.01
N LYS A 90 10.19 -13.16 22.28
CA LYS A 90 10.86 -14.14 23.13
C LYS A 90 10.79 -13.88 24.62
N LYS A 91 10.40 -12.69 25.09
CA LYS A 91 9.91 -12.55 26.47
C LYS A 91 8.72 -13.47 26.83
N ARG A 92 8.19 -14.23 25.86
CA ARG A 92 7.20 -15.31 26.06
C ARG A 92 7.78 -16.74 26.04
N ASN A 93 9.00 -17.00 25.55
CA ASN A 93 9.63 -18.33 25.45
C ASN A 93 11.16 -18.24 25.75
N GLU A 94 11.71 -19.16 26.57
CA GLU A 94 13.01 -19.07 27.26
C GLU A 94 14.32 -19.18 26.41
N ASP A 95 14.27 -19.33 25.08
CA ASP A 95 15.48 -19.51 24.26
C ASP A 95 16.08 -18.20 23.70
N PRO A 96 17.42 -18.06 23.55
CA PRO A 96 18.06 -16.86 22.99
C PRO A 96 17.60 -16.56 21.55
N ALA A 97 17.35 -15.29 21.23
CA ALA A 97 16.85 -14.86 19.91
C ALA A 97 17.80 -15.23 18.76
N PRO A 98 17.28 -15.79 17.64
CA PRO A 98 18.13 -16.07 16.49
C PRO A 98 18.66 -14.73 15.95
N VAL A 99 19.98 -14.61 15.88
CA VAL A 99 20.65 -13.47 15.26
C VAL A 99 20.51 -13.65 13.75
N VAL A 100 19.91 -12.67 13.08
CA VAL A 100 19.67 -12.72 11.64
C VAL A 100 20.81 -11.99 10.93
N PRO A 101 21.60 -12.67 10.08
CA PRO A 101 22.65 -12.01 9.31
C PRO A 101 22.01 -11.07 8.28
N ILE A 102 22.60 -9.90 8.09
CA ILE A 102 22.13 -8.90 7.14
C ILE A 102 23.31 -8.40 6.32
N ASP A 103 23.14 -8.37 5.01
CA ASP A 103 24.16 -7.90 4.08
C ASP A 103 23.54 -7.32 2.80
N ILE A 104 24.35 -6.63 2.00
CA ILE A 104 24.00 -6.33 0.61
C ILE A 104 24.87 -7.18 -0.30
N LYS A 105 24.25 -7.87 -1.24
CA LYS A 105 24.96 -8.64 -2.26
C LYS A 105 24.76 -8.05 -3.64
N THR A 106 25.79 -8.17 -4.47
CA THR A 106 25.69 -7.90 -5.91
C THR A 106 24.93 -9.02 -6.63
N GLN A 107 24.55 -8.81 -7.89
CA GLN A 107 24.05 -9.87 -8.78
C GLN A 107 25.00 -11.07 -8.91
N ALA A 108 26.31 -10.87 -8.69
CA ALA A 108 27.31 -11.93 -8.68
C ALA A 108 27.36 -12.72 -7.34
N GLY A 109 26.60 -12.29 -6.33
CA GLY A 109 26.57 -12.90 -4.99
C GLY A 109 27.66 -12.42 -4.04
N GLU A 110 28.43 -11.41 -4.43
CA GLU A 110 29.51 -10.84 -3.63
C GLU A 110 28.99 -9.78 -2.67
N SER A 111 29.51 -9.74 -1.44
CA SER A 111 29.18 -8.70 -0.45
C SER A 111 29.69 -7.34 -0.90
N VAL A 112 28.82 -6.33 -0.85
CA VAL A 112 29.18 -4.95 -1.19
C VAL A 112 30.01 -4.31 -0.08
N SER A 113 30.93 -3.41 -0.43
CA SER A 113 31.73 -2.66 0.54
C SER A 113 30.84 -1.89 1.53
N LYS A 114 31.13 -2.02 2.83
CA LYS A 114 30.37 -1.40 3.92
C LYS A 114 30.62 0.10 4.06
N ASP A 115 31.67 0.61 3.42
CA ASP A 115 32.05 2.03 3.43
C ASP A 115 31.31 2.82 2.33
N MET A 116 30.55 2.13 1.47
CA MET A 116 29.73 2.76 0.44
C MET A 116 28.61 3.60 1.08
N SER A 117 28.26 4.71 0.42
CA SER A 117 27.12 5.53 0.86
C SER A 117 25.78 4.82 0.67
N CYS A 118 24.81 5.18 1.50
CA CYS A 118 23.44 4.69 1.42
C CYS A 118 22.83 4.96 0.04
N HIS A 119 23.05 6.15 -0.52
CA HIS A 119 22.57 6.50 -1.85
C HIS A 119 23.20 5.61 -2.93
N GLU A 120 24.52 5.45 -2.92
CA GLU A 120 25.20 4.66 -3.94
C GLU A 120 24.76 3.19 -3.90
N CYS A 121 24.53 2.66 -2.71
CA CYS A 121 24.10 1.28 -2.50
C CYS A 121 22.63 1.03 -2.86
N PHE A 122 21.71 1.86 -2.33
CA PHE A 122 20.27 1.61 -2.42
C PHE A 122 19.56 2.32 -3.57
N VAL A 123 20.18 3.35 -4.16
CA VAL A 123 19.58 4.16 -5.22
C VAL A 123 20.37 4.01 -6.52
N ALA A 124 21.65 4.40 -6.54
CA ALA A 124 22.43 4.48 -7.79
C ALA A 124 22.74 3.10 -8.41
N ARG A 125 22.89 2.07 -7.58
CA ARG A 125 23.16 0.68 -8.01
C ARG A 125 22.07 -0.31 -7.63
N ALA A 126 20.84 0.18 -7.46
CA ALA A 126 19.73 -0.63 -6.98
C ALA A 126 19.45 -1.86 -7.85
N ASP A 127 19.56 -1.74 -9.18
CA ASP A 127 19.32 -2.83 -10.12
C ASP A 127 20.34 -3.98 -9.99
N HIS A 128 21.52 -3.69 -9.43
CA HIS A 128 22.61 -4.64 -9.29
C HIS A 128 22.79 -5.17 -7.86
N HIS A 129 22.00 -4.67 -6.91
CA HIS A 129 22.13 -4.99 -5.50
C HIS A 129 20.86 -5.65 -4.94
N PHE A 130 21.06 -6.54 -3.97
CA PHE A 130 20.00 -7.17 -3.21
C PHE A 130 20.28 -7.04 -1.72
N LEU A 131 19.22 -6.76 -0.95
CA LEU A 131 19.29 -6.80 0.50
C LEU A 131 19.05 -8.22 0.98
N ASP A 132 20.05 -8.83 1.60
CA ASP A 132 19.95 -10.15 2.21
C ASP A 132 19.64 -10.02 3.70
N ILE A 133 18.59 -10.72 4.13
CA ILE A 133 18.18 -10.81 5.54
C ILE A 133 17.94 -12.29 5.86
N GLY A 134 18.91 -12.92 6.53
CA GLY A 134 18.91 -14.36 6.76
C GLY A 134 19.05 -15.13 5.45
N GLU A 135 18.12 -16.04 5.18
CA GLU A 135 18.07 -16.84 3.96
C GLU A 135 17.23 -16.18 2.84
N LYS A 136 16.81 -14.92 3.04
CA LYS A 136 15.92 -14.21 2.12
C LYS A 136 16.64 -13.05 1.47
N SER A 137 16.62 -13.02 0.15
CA SER A 137 17.11 -11.92 -0.66
C SER A 137 15.93 -11.05 -1.12
N TYR A 138 16.12 -9.73 -1.08
CA TYR A 138 15.12 -8.74 -1.44
C TYR A 138 15.65 -7.83 -2.55
N SER A 139 14.90 -7.70 -3.65
CA SER A 139 15.24 -6.76 -4.71
C SER A 139 14.88 -5.33 -4.30
N LEU A 140 15.68 -4.38 -4.77
CA LEU A 140 15.47 -2.96 -4.51
C LEU A 140 14.58 -2.37 -5.61
N ASP A 141 13.49 -1.73 -5.21
CA ASP A 141 12.53 -1.08 -6.11
C ASP A 141 12.56 0.42 -5.81
N VAL A 142 13.26 1.19 -6.66
CA VAL A 142 13.56 2.61 -6.43
C VAL A 142 12.45 3.48 -6.98
N ASN A 143 11.91 4.33 -6.12
CA ASN A 143 10.86 5.27 -6.42
C ASN A 143 9.72 4.63 -7.24
N PRO A 144 9.14 3.49 -6.81
CA PRO A 144 8.05 2.89 -7.56
C PRO A 144 6.82 3.80 -7.55
N PRO A 145 5.95 3.70 -8.57
CA PRO A 145 4.64 4.34 -8.56
C PRO A 145 3.85 3.92 -7.30
N ILE A 146 3.45 4.90 -6.49
CA ILE A 146 2.69 4.67 -5.25
C ILE A 146 1.45 5.55 -5.23
N VAL A 147 0.29 4.94 -5.02
CA VAL A 147 -0.95 5.69 -4.73
C VAL A 147 -0.92 6.15 -3.27
N LYS A 148 -0.78 7.46 -3.04
CA LYS A 148 -0.80 8.10 -1.71
C LYS A 148 -2.20 8.26 -1.16
N ALA A 149 -3.14 8.63 -2.01
CA ALA A 149 -4.54 8.79 -1.65
C ALA A 149 -5.44 8.39 -2.81
N LEU A 150 -6.53 7.69 -2.47
CA LEU A 150 -7.61 7.37 -3.40
C LEU A 150 -8.93 7.50 -2.64
N GLU A 151 -9.81 8.37 -3.12
CA GLU A 151 -11.15 8.58 -2.54
C GLU A 151 -12.21 8.51 -3.63
N LEU A 152 -13.33 7.83 -3.33
CA LEU A 152 -14.51 7.81 -4.17
C LEU A 152 -15.45 8.97 -3.82
N PRO A 153 -16.28 9.45 -4.77
CA PRO A 153 -17.28 10.48 -4.51
C PRO A 153 -18.30 10.06 -3.46
N LYS A 154 -18.70 11.00 -2.60
CA LYS A 154 -19.67 10.77 -1.49
C LYS A 154 -21.07 10.38 -1.94
N CYS A 155 -21.46 10.82 -3.11
CA CYS A 155 -22.74 10.50 -3.71
C CYS A 155 -22.45 9.85 -5.06
N ILE A 156 -22.98 8.65 -5.26
CA ILE A 156 -22.85 7.87 -6.49
C ILE A 156 -24.28 7.60 -6.98
N MET A 157 -24.55 7.94 -8.24
CA MET A 157 -25.88 7.86 -8.83
C MET A 157 -25.84 7.04 -10.12
N ALA A 158 -26.85 6.19 -10.30
CA ALA A 158 -27.06 5.48 -11.55
C ALA A 158 -27.27 6.46 -12.71
N GLY A 159 -26.67 6.14 -13.86
CA GLY A 159 -26.71 6.96 -15.08
C GLY A 159 -25.70 8.11 -15.11
N PHE A 160 -24.88 8.29 -14.08
CA PHE A 160 -23.83 9.32 -14.04
C PHE A 160 -22.42 8.69 -14.09
N PRO A 161 -21.43 9.38 -14.70
CA PRO A 161 -20.05 8.93 -14.68
C PRO A 161 -19.50 8.95 -13.26
N LEU A 162 -18.81 7.88 -12.90
CA LEU A 162 -18.13 7.70 -11.62
C LEU A 162 -16.62 7.65 -11.85
N TYR A 163 -15.89 8.47 -11.11
CA TYR A 163 -14.43 8.53 -11.12
C TYR A 163 -13.95 8.86 -9.71
N PRO A 164 -12.70 8.54 -9.31
CA PRO A 164 -12.17 8.91 -8.00
C PRO A 164 -12.24 10.43 -7.80
N SER A 165 -12.84 10.90 -6.69
CA SER A 165 -12.88 12.33 -6.35
C SER A 165 -11.50 12.86 -5.94
N LYS A 166 -10.61 11.97 -5.52
CA LYS A 166 -9.23 12.26 -5.18
C LYS A 166 -8.36 11.09 -5.60
N LEU A 167 -7.31 11.37 -6.37
CA LEU A 167 -6.24 10.43 -6.67
C LEU A 167 -4.91 11.18 -6.56
N GLU A 168 -4.06 10.75 -5.63
CA GLU A 168 -2.69 11.25 -5.48
C GLU A 168 -1.74 10.08 -5.74
N VAL A 169 -0.94 10.19 -6.81
CA VAL A 169 0.10 9.22 -7.16
C VAL A 169 1.46 9.91 -7.05
N THR A 170 2.44 9.20 -6.50
CA THR A 170 3.85 9.63 -6.51
C THR A 170 4.66 8.71 -7.38
N ASN A 171 5.64 9.26 -8.11
CA ASN A 171 6.53 8.54 -9.01
C ASN A 171 5.79 7.72 -10.09
N GLY A 172 4.63 8.19 -10.50
CA GLY A 172 3.80 7.60 -11.53
C GLY A 172 2.84 8.64 -12.10
N VAL A 173 2.33 8.36 -13.29
CA VAL A 173 1.37 9.21 -13.99
C VAL A 173 0.05 8.48 -14.15
N ASN A 174 -1.05 9.24 -14.24
CA ASN A 174 -2.39 8.65 -14.31
C ASN A 174 -2.62 7.94 -15.66
N GLU A 175 -1.97 8.42 -16.71
CA GLU A 175 -2.04 7.91 -18.08
C GLU A 175 -1.52 6.47 -18.19
N ASP A 176 -0.50 6.13 -17.39
CA ASP A 176 0.10 4.80 -17.32
C ASP A 176 -0.54 3.93 -16.22
N SER A 177 -1.54 4.46 -15.50
CA SER A 177 -2.22 3.75 -14.43
C SER A 177 -3.42 2.96 -14.96
N SER A 178 -3.55 1.71 -14.50
CA SER A 178 -4.71 0.86 -14.80
C SER A 178 -5.73 0.90 -13.67
N PHE A 179 -7.01 1.05 -14.00
CA PHE A 179 -8.12 1.06 -13.05
C PHE A 179 -9.09 -0.07 -13.38
N THR A 180 -9.54 -0.81 -12.37
CA THR A 180 -10.52 -1.88 -12.53
C THR A 180 -11.61 -1.71 -11.47
N TRP A 181 -12.83 -1.50 -11.93
CA TRP A 181 -14.00 -1.31 -11.09
C TRP A 181 -14.69 -2.63 -10.82
N TYR A 182 -15.12 -2.79 -9.58
CA TYR A 182 -15.86 -3.95 -9.11
C TYR A 182 -17.14 -3.51 -8.41
N LYS A 183 -18.16 -4.35 -8.51
CA LYS A 183 -19.40 -4.24 -7.76
C LYS A 183 -19.67 -5.48 -6.91
N SER A 184 -20.44 -5.34 -5.85
CA SER A 184 -20.90 -6.49 -5.07
C SER A 184 -21.89 -7.36 -5.86
N ASP A 185 -21.76 -8.67 -5.71
CA ASP A 185 -22.71 -9.66 -6.21
C ASP A 185 -24.13 -9.46 -5.64
N ASN A 186 -24.21 -9.03 -4.39
CA ASN A 186 -25.45 -8.77 -3.66
C ASN A 186 -25.82 -7.28 -3.64
N LYS A 187 -27.12 -7.01 -3.50
CA LYS A 187 -27.67 -5.68 -3.19
C LYS A 187 -27.95 -5.59 -1.70
N PHE A 188 -27.80 -4.39 -1.16
CA PHE A 188 -28.00 -4.09 0.25
C PHE A 188 -29.02 -2.97 0.41
N SER A 189 -29.88 -3.13 1.40
CA SER A 189 -30.97 -2.18 1.68
C SER A 189 -30.59 -1.13 2.72
N SER A 190 -29.63 -1.45 3.60
CA SER A 190 -29.15 -0.56 4.66
C SER A 190 -27.65 -0.68 4.90
N MET A 191 -27.10 0.32 5.59
CA MET A 191 -25.67 0.37 5.91
C MET A 191 -25.27 -0.70 6.93
N GLU A 192 -26.17 -1.03 7.86
CA GLU A 192 -25.97 -2.05 8.88
C GLU A 192 -25.83 -3.44 8.23
N GLU A 193 -26.65 -3.70 7.21
CA GLU A 193 -26.60 -4.93 6.43
C GLU A 193 -25.24 -5.05 5.71
N CYS A 194 -24.81 -4.00 5.01
CA CYS A 194 -23.50 -3.93 4.36
C CYS A 194 -22.36 -4.28 5.32
N LYS A 195 -22.34 -3.63 6.50
CA LYS A 195 -21.26 -3.82 7.50
C LYS A 195 -21.21 -5.26 8.01
N SER A 196 -22.38 -5.87 8.26
CA SER A 196 -22.46 -7.25 8.77
C SER A 196 -21.97 -8.30 7.75
N LYS A 197 -22.15 -8.03 6.45
CA LYS A 197 -21.83 -8.95 5.36
C LYS A 197 -20.56 -8.60 4.60
N MET A 198 -19.87 -7.50 4.94
CA MET A 198 -18.71 -6.98 4.20
C MET A 198 -17.63 -8.03 3.91
N ASN A 199 -17.36 -8.92 4.87
CA ASN A 199 -16.33 -9.97 4.75
C ASN A 199 -16.77 -11.17 3.89
N LYS A 200 -18.03 -11.22 3.44
CA LYS A 200 -18.62 -12.29 2.65
C LYS A 200 -19.04 -11.83 1.25
N ILE A 201 -18.68 -10.61 0.87
CA ILE A 201 -19.06 -10.03 -0.43
C ILE A 201 -18.16 -10.61 -1.51
N ASN A 202 -18.79 -11.16 -2.55
CA ASN A 202 -18.07 -11.47 -3.78
C ASN A 202 -18.07 -10.22 -4.68
N TRP A 203 -16.90 -9.93 -5.24
CA TRP A 203 -16.68 -8.78 -6.10
C TRP A 203 -16.71 -9.25 -7.55
N VAL A 204 -17.59 -8.64 -8.35
CA VAL A 204 -17.70 -8.89 -9.78
C VAL A 204 -17.13 -7.67 -10.50
N GLU A 205 -16.20 -7.91 -11.42
CA GLU A 205 -15.66 -6.87 -12.28
C GLU A 205 -16.79 -6.26 -13.13
N MET A 206 -16.82 -4.94 -13.22
CA MET A 206 -17.86 -4.23 -13.97
C MET A 206 -17.31 -3.36 -15.11
N ALA A 207 -16.10 -2.80 -14.95
CA ALA A 207 -15.52 -1.90 -15.93
C ALA A 207 -14.01 -1.74 -15.72
N THR A 208 -13.31 -1.35 -16.77
CA THR A 208 -11.90 -0.95 -16.72
C THR A 208 -11.76 0.50 -17.19
N GLY A 209 -10.77 1.21 -16.65
CA GLY A 209 -10.50 2.62 -16.95
C GLY A 209 -10.82 3.56 -15.81
N TYR A 210 -10.30 4.80 -15.90
CA TYR A 210 -10.39 5.79 -14.81
C TYR A 210 -11.84 6.13 -14.42
N THR A 211 -12.73 6.14 -15.41
CA THR A 211 -14.17 6.42 -15.23
C THR A 211 -14.97 5.15 -15.50
N CYS A 212 -16.00 4.89 -14.70
CA CYS A 212 -17.01 3.88 -14.99
C CYS A 212 -18.42 4.50 -14.98
N PHE A 213 -19.40 3.75 -15.48
CA PHE A 213 -20.81 4.11 -15.43
C PHE A 213 -21.56 3.08 -14.58
N THR A 214 -22.46 3.56 -13.75
CA THR A 214 -23.35 2.72 -12.95
C THR A 214 -24.75 2.75 -13.56
N GLU A 215 -25.45 1.62 -13.53
CA GLU A 215 -26.81 1.49 -14.06
C GLU A 215 -27.84 1.39 -12.93
N ASN A 216 -29.13 1.42 -13.29
CA ASN A 216 -30.20 1.25 -12.32
C ASN A 216 -30.17 -0.11 -11.61
N ASP A 217 -29.62 -1.15 -12.25
CA ASP A 217 -29.41 -2.44 -11.58
C ASP A 217 -28.33 -2.37 -10.48
N ASP A 218 -27.43 -1.40 -10.53
CA ASP A 218 -26.36 -1.25 -9.55
C ASP A 218 -26.82 -0.53 -8.26
N ILE A 219 -28.05 -0.02 -8.23
CA ILE A 219 -28.62 0.59 -7.03
C ILE A 219 -28.64 -0.41 -5.88
N GLY A 220 -28.04 -0.03 -4.75
CA GLY A 220 -27.89 -0.87 -3.57
C GLY A 220 -26.65 -1.79 -3.59
N ARG A 221 -25.84 -1.78 -4.66
CA ARG A 221 -24.55 -2.50 -4.68
C ARG A 221 -23.43 -1.63 -4.09
N LEU A 222 -22.41 -2.28 -3.54
CA LEU A 222 -21.17 -1.63 -3.15
C LEU A 222 -20.20 -1.58 -4.33
N LEU A 223 -19.32 -0.57 -4.32
CA LEU A 223 -18.32 -0.36 -5.37
C LEU A 223 -16.90 -0.36 -4.78
N LYS A 224 -15.96 -0.80 -5.61
CA LYS A 224 -14.52 -0.83 -5.32
C LYS A 224 -13.76 -0.52 -6.62
N VAL A 225 -12.67 0.23 -6.52
CA VAL A 225 -11.71 0.50 -7.60
C VAL A 225 -10.31 0.23 -7.08
#